data_AF-A0AAP5H1L3-F1
#
_entry.id   AF-A0AAP5H1L3-F1
#
_cell.length_a   1.000
_cell.length_b   1.000
_cell.length_c   1.000
_cell.angle_alpha   90.00
_cell.angle_beta   90.00
_cell.angle_gamma   90.00
#
_symmetry.space_group_name_H-M   'P 1'
#
loop_
_entity.id
_entity.type
_entity.pdbx_description
1 polymer ?
#
loop_
_entity_poly.entity_id
_entity_poly.type
_entity_poly.pdbx_seq_one_letter_code
_entity_poly.pdbx_strand_id
1 'polypeptide(L)'
;MEEEQQRLYDTALEEIEGNKGEEYSYDDARELVDQGKTMASGPWRMKVDDRGRLWLGQLLIDLSYQWIMPTYIPPVLLLKSWHKVTRA
;
A
#
# COMPACT_ATOMS: atom_id res chain seq x y z
N MET A 1 -13.58 11.53 -19.81
CA MET A 1 -13.70 11.58 -18.33
C MET A 1 -13.15 10.31 -17.71
N GLU A 2 -13.66 9.12 -18.07
CA GLU A 2 -13.14 7.84 -17.53
C GLU A 2 -11.69 7.53 -17.96
N GLU A 3 -11.35 7.74 -19.24
CA GLU A 3 -9.97 7.52 -19.73
C GLU A 3 -8.95 8.45 -19.07
N GLU A 4 -9.36 9.65 -18.67
CA GLU A 4 -8.48 10.60 -18.00
C GLU A 4 -8.23 10.20 -16.56
N GLN A 5 -9.27 9.76 -15.84
CA GLN A 5 -9.13 9.19 -14.49
C GLN A 5 -8.25 7.93 -14.51
N GLN A 6 -8.42 7.07 -15.50
CA GLN A 6 -7.58 5.89 -15.66
C GLN A 6 -6.11 6.26 -15.85
N ARG A 7 -5.81 7.21 -16.76
CA ARG A 7 -4.43 7.68 -16.95
C ARG A 7 -3.82 8.24 -15.66
N LEU A 8 -4.57 9.06 -14.93
CA LEU A 8 -4.10 9.65 -13.67
C LEU A 8 -3.83 8.58 -12.62
N TYR A 9 -4.70 7.57 -12.53
CA TYR A 9 -4.51 6.42 -11.65
C TYR A 9 -3.29 5.59 -12.03
N ASP A 10 -3.11 5.29 -13.32
CA ASP A 10 -1.96 4.55 -13.80
C ASP A 10 -0.65 5.31 -13.53
N THR A 11 -0.64 6.63 -13.77
CA THR A 11 0.50 7.49 -13.39
C THR A 11 0.76 7.46 -11.89
N ALA A 12 -0.28 7.51 -11.04
CA ALA A 12 -0.10 7.42 -9.59
C ALA A 12 0.49 6.07 -9.16
N LEU A 13 0.09 4.97 -9.81
CA LEU A 13 0.69 3.65 -9.57
C LEU A 13 2.15 3.61 -10.02
N GLU A 14 2.47 4.15 -11.19
CA GLU A 14 3.84 4.26 -11.67
C GLU A 14 4.71 5.09 -10.73
N GLU A 15 4.19 6.17 -10.14
CA GLU A 15 4.93 6.98 -9.16
C GLU A 15 5.19 6.21 -7.85
N ILE A 16 4.20 5.43 -7.39
CA ILE A 16 4.33 4.56 -6.21
C ILE A 16 5.39 3.49 -6.46
N GLU A 17 5.36 2.85 -7.64
CA GLU A 17 6.21 1.72 -8.00
C GLU A 17 7.57 2.13 -8.59
N GLY A 18 7.70 3.34 -9.11
CA GLY A 18 8.91 3.80 -9.81
C GLY A 18 10.05 4.19 -8.88
N ASN A 19 9.75 4.51 -7.63
CA ASN A 19 10.74 4.86 -6.59
C ASN A 19 10.98 3.70 -5.61
N LYS A 20 10.91 2.46 -6.10
CA LYS A 20 11.16 1.27 -5.30
C LYS A 20 12.61 1.23 -4.82
N GLY A 21 12.76 1.17 -3.50
CA GLY A 21 14.00 0.73 -2.87
C GLY A 21 14.05 -0.80 -2.79
N GLU A 22 14.55 -1.32 -1.68
CA GLU A 22 14.46 -2.74 -1.37
C GLU A 22 12.99 -3.22 -1.34
N GLU A 23 12.75 -4.40 -1.91
CA GLU A 23 11.48 -5.09 -1.87
C GLU A 23 11.51 -6.20 -0.80
N TYR A 24 10.39 -6.34 -0.11
CA TYR A 24 10.22 -7.20 1.06
C TYR A 24 9.08 -8.18 0.81
N SER A 25 9.17 -9.36 1.43
CA SER A 25 8.04 -10.27 1.55
C SER A 25 6.93 -9.63 2.40
N TYR A 26 5.73 -10.21 2.37
CA TYR A 26 4.65 -9.72 3.25
C TYR A 26 5.05 -9.74 4.72
N ASP A 27 5.70 -10.82 5.19
CA ASP A 27 6.06 -10.98 6.60
C ASP A 27 7.11 -9.95 7.02
N ASP A 28 8.17 -9.76 6.22
CA ASP A 28 9.20 -8.73 6.49
C ASP A 28 8.61 -7.32 6.46
N ALA A 29 7.74 -7.04 5.48
CA ALA A 29 7.05 -5.76 5.38
C ALA A 29 6.12 -5.53 6.58
N ARG A 30 5.45 -6.57 7.07
CA ARG A 30 4.56 -6.51 8.23
C ARG A 30 5.34 -6.15 9.50
N GLU A 31 6.53 -6.72 9.69
CA GLU A 31 7.41 -6.37 10.80
C GLU A 31 7.88 -4.91 10.73
N LEU A 32 8.24 -4.42 9.54
CA LEU A 32 8.59 -3.02 9.35
C LEU A 32 7.40 -2.09 9.62
N VAL A 33 6.20 -2.51 9.24
CA VAL A 33 4.95 -1.78 9.54
C VAL A 33 4.71 -1.70 11.05
N ASP A 34 4.98 -2.75 11.82
CA ASP A 34 4.90 -2.72 13.29
C ASP A 34 5.89 -1.72 13.92
N GLN A 35 7.00 -1.44 13.23
CA GLN A 35 7.97 -0.41 13.61
C GLN A 35 7.58 1.00 13.13
N GLY A 36 6.33 1.18 12.68
CA GLY A 36 5.78 2.45 12.22
C GLY A 36 6.16 2.83 10.79
N LYS A 37 6.67 1.89 9.97
CA LYS A 37 6.89 2.16 8.54
C LYS A 37 5.58 2.06 7.77
N THR A 38 5.52 2.72 6.62
CA THR A 38 4.44 2.54 5.64
C THR A 38 4.99 1.79 4.44
N MET A 39 4.28 0.76 4.02
CA MET A 39 4.65 -0.11 2.91
C MET A 39 3.61 -0.01 1.80
N ALA A 40 4.02 -0.16 0.55
CA ALA A 40 3.13 -0.18 -0.61
C ALA A 40 3.42 -1.37 -1.53
N SER A 41 2.41 -1.77 -2.29
CA SER A 41 2.52 -2.74 -3.38
C SER A 41 1.41 -2.51 -4.40
N GLY A 42 1.75 -1.87 -5.52
CA GLY A 42 0.81 -1.31 -6.47
C GLY A 42 -0.21 -0.40 -5.77
N PRO A 43 -1.52 -0.68 -5.86
CA PRO A 43 -2.54 0.14 -5.22
C PRO A 43 -2.63 -0.07 -3.70
N TRP A 44 -1.95 -1.09 -3.17
CA TRP A 44 -2.09 -1.46 -1.77
C TRP A 44 -1.13 -0.70 -0.87
N ARG A 45 -1.59 -0.39 0.33
CA ARG A 45 -0.78 0.18 1.41
C ARG A 45 -0.99 -0.54 2.72
N MET A 46 0.06 -0.60 3.53
CA MET A 46 0.03 -1.06 4.91
C MET A 46 0.65 -0.01 5.82
N LYS A 47 0.00 0.26 6.94
CA LYS A 47 0.55 1.06 8.05
C LYS A 47 -0.08 0.64 9.38
N VAL A 48 0.55 1.01 10.48
CA VAL A 48 -0.10 1.01 11.80
C VAL A 48 -0.54 2.42 12.17
N ASP A 49 -1.58 2.53 12.99
CA ASP A 49 -1.89 3.77 13.69
C ASP A 49 -1.13 3.87 15.02
N ASP A 50 -1.32 4.98 15.74
CA ASP A 50 -0.69 5.25 17.03
C ASP A 50 -1.03 4.21 18.13
N ARG A 51 -2.02 3.35 17.89
CA ARG A 51 -2.41 2.25 18.78
C ARG A 51 -1.88 0.89 18.33
N GLY A 52 -1.01 0.87 17.31
CA GLY A 52 -0.46 -0.35 16.73
C GLY A 52 -1.46 -1.16 15.89
N ARG A 53 -2.62 -0.58 15.52
CA ARG A 53 -3.62 -1.31 14.73
C ARG A 53 -3.25 -1.25 13.25
N LEU A 54 -3.24 -2.41 12.61
CA LEU A 54 -2.97 -2.52 11.17
C LEU A 54 -4.11 -1.91 10.36
N TRP A 55 -3.74 -1.04 9.43
CA TRP A 55 -4.60 -0.47 8.40
C TRP A 55 -4.12 -0.92 7.03
N LEU A 56 -5.03 -1.46 6.24
CA LEU A 56 -4.83 -1.76 4.82
C LEU A 56 -5.55 -0.71 3.98
N GLY A 57 -4.82 -0.07 3.09
CA GLY A 57 -5.34 0.90 2.14
C GLY A 57 -5.36 0.32 0.73
N GLN A 58 -6.42 0.59 -0.02
CA GLN A 58 -6.46 0.40 -1.46
C GLN A 58 -6.67 1.74 -2.14
N LEU A 59 -5.77 2.11 -3.06
CA LEU A 59 -5.94 3.26 -3.93
C LEU A 59 -7.08 2.98 -4.91
N LEU A 60 -8.03 3.91 -4.99
CA LEU A 60 -9.15 3.86 -5.93
C LEU A 60 -8.88 4.73 -7.16
N ILE A 61 -9.69 4.55 -8.20
CA ILE A 61 -9.60 5.26 -9.48
C ILE A 61 -9.70 6.79 -9.35
N ASP A 62 -10.34 7.28 -8.27
CA ASP A 62 -10.46 8.69 -7.94
C ASP A 62 -9.27 9.23 -7.12
N LEU A 63 -8.21 8.42 -6.99
CA LEU A 63 -6.99 8.67 -6.23
C LEU A 63 -7.19 8.78 -4.70
N SER A 64 -8.37 8.43 -4.19
CA SER A 64 -8.59 8.28 -2.76
C SER A 64 -8.13 6.91 -2.27
N TYR A 65 -7.78 6.81 -0.98
CA TYR A 65 -7.53 5.53 -0.34
C TYR A 65 -8.76 5.08 0.43
N GLN A 66 -9.26 3.89 0.12
CA GLN A 66 -10.16 3.17 1.01
C GLN A 66 -9.34 2.43 2.06
N TRP A 67 -9.56 2.75 3.32
CA TRP A 67 -8.85 2.13 4.45
C TRP A 67 -9.76 1.16 5.20
N ILE A 68 -9.24 -0.03 5.47
CA ILE A 68 -9.88 -1.04 6.31
C ILE A 68 -8.94 -1.47 7.44
N MET A 69 -9.55 -1.87 8.56
CA MET A 69 -8.85 -2.58 9.62
C MET A 69 -9.20 -4.06 9.48
N PRO A 70 -8.33 -4.88 8.86
CA PRO A 70 -8.66 -6.26 8.56
C PRO A 70 -8.76 -7.10 9.84
N THR A 71 -9.77 -7.96 9.92
CA THR A 71 -9.76 -9.10 10.86
C THR A 71 -8.89 -10.25 10.34
N TYR A 72 -8.81 -10.39 9.01
CA TYR A 72 -7.93 -11.34 8.31
C TYR A 72 -7.28 -10.66 7.12
N ILE A 73 -6.05 -11.04 6.81
CA ILE A 73 -5.32 -10.50 5.67
C ILE A 73 -5.81 -11.17 4.39
N PRO A 74 -6.24 -10.41 3.36
CA PRO A 74 -6.58 -10.99 2.07
C PRO A 74 -5.40 -11.79 1.50
N PRO A 75 -5.56 -13.09 1.16
CA PRO A 75 -4.43 -13.95 0.77
C PRO A 75 -3.61 -13.44 -0.42
N VAL A 76 -4.24 -12.70 -1.33
CA VAL A 76 -3.56 -12.08 -2.48
C VAL A 76 -2.46 -11.10 -2.07
N LEU A 77 -2.53 -10.54 -0.86
CA LEU A 77 -1.53 -9.59 -0.33
C LEU A 77 -0.29 -10.29 0.22
N LEU A 78 -0.42 -11.57 0.60
CA LEU A 78 0.69 -12.37 1.12
C LEU A 78 1.70 -12.71 0.03
N LEU A 79 1.26 -12.73 -1.23
CA LEU A 79 2.07 -13.06 -2.40
C LEU A 79 2.72 -11.82 -3.05
N LYS A 80 2.53 -10.63 -2.48
CA LYS A 80 3.03 -9.38 -3.03
C LYS A 80 4.44 -9.06 -2.54
N SER A 81 5.21 -8.42 -3.40
CA SER A 81 6.43 -7.70 -3.02
C SER A 81 6.05 -6.30 -2.55
N TRP A 82 6.60 -5.91 -1.41
CA TRP A 82 6.29 -4.64 -0.76
C TRP A 82 7.53 -3.77 -0.67
N HIS A 83 7.39 -2.47 -0.82
CA HIS A 83 8.49 -1.53 -0.62
C HIS A 83 8.06 -0.38 0.28
N LYS A 84 9.04 0.24 0.91
CA LYS A 84 8.81 1.35 1.84
C LYS A 84 8.44 2.61 1.07
N VAL A 85 7.46 3.36 1.60
CA VAL A 85 7.07 4.68 1.10
C VAL A 85 7.15 5.74 2.19
N THR A 86 7.55 6.96 1.82
CA THR A 86 7.79 8.08 2.75
C THR A 86 6.57 8.94 3.03
N ARG A 87 5.46 8.75 2.29
CA ARG A 87 4.23 9.54 2.44
C ARG A 87 3.06 8.65 2.81
N ALA A 88 2.38 8.96 3.92
CA ALA A 88 1.11 8.39 4.35
C ALA A 88 -0.08 9.03 3.63
#